data_AF-A0A0A1X5Y5-F1
#
_entry.id   AF-A0A0A1X5Y5-F1
#
_cell.length_a   1.000
_cell.length_b   1.000
_cell.length_c   1.000
_cell.angle_alpha   90.00
_cell.angle_beta   90.00
_cell.angle_gamma   90.00
#
_symmetry.space_group_name_H-M   'P 1'
#
loop_
_entity.id
_entity.type
_entity.pdbx_description
1 polymer ?
#
loop_
_entity_poly.entity_id
_entity_poly.type
_entity_poly.pdbx_seq_one_letter_code
_entity_poly.pdbx_strand_id
1 'polypeptide(L)'
;MSTLKRVTSPMKQQNETPTKKLKISTNDIKPIDIDGFSSTEFDDFFDGHDDFEAIINSKNVLIPQDKRLDLSKWQRCIVLEVERERSTFDLMLQVRLANTEQVEDFDKENNNALTKCRLQQQWSHTDVKRDDIISLICVWDEKLQCYKVNNEHGFCVTNPDTLISSTSVVGSLFCRRKAVLQERFKGIDANSKIMVVGSMVHEMLQLVLQKNLRNAKGIEATAKELLHSKETAYELYANLMTRDELDFELQKFIPNVISFVEQYIKGNPATVHIKDTFQGTIEHIQDIEENVWVPQLGLKGKVDVSVRIKQRKHEKATNAIPLELKTGRATFSMEHKGQVMLYQMMLTAIGRETNSSLLLYLREGIMRELRGTRNEQRDLIMLRNDLARYISCHSDTTAASTTTTTIEEDNKFLQPLKLPEPISHHSACGNCEYATVCCTFAKTDAELNLRKGHPLLTVMQNVTEHLQTDVYKYFMHWCRLLALEEQEVKKSNNLRALWTNTPEQRKKMGLAIVDVQLQNVDCEGTHYLNTFVLEATDDNKDADLLLSGFSIGEYVIISTRKRLAVAAGSIVDMTSAEITVSLERDLKQNYANVAFIIDKHESQSGNAFNFTNVSLLLDNNERAKKIA
;
A
#
# COMPACT_ATOMS: atom_id res chain seq x y z
N MET A 1 -32.74 -12.69 -38.75
CA MET A 1 -33.19 -13.90 -38.03
C MET A 1 -32.00 -14.82 -37.85
N SER A 2 -31.49 -14.93 -36.61
CA SER A 2 -30.79 -16.12 -36.12
C SER A 2 -30.56 -15.93 -34.62
N THR A 3 -31.22 -16.77 -33.84
CA THR A 3 -31.35 -16.75 -32.39
C THR A 3 -30.21 -17.52 -31.75
N LEU A 4 -29.31 -16.84 -31.04
CA LEU A 4 -28.30 -17.51 -30.22
C LEU A 4 -28.82 -17.71 -28.79
N LYS A 5 -28.99 -18.99 -28.45
CA LYS A 5 -29.50 -19.51 -27.19
C LYS A 5 -28.50 -19.28 -26.05
N ARG A 6 -29.05 -18.79 -24.95
CA ARG A 6 -28.49 -18.71 -23.59
C ARG A 6 -28.22 -20.14 -23.08
N VAL A 7 -27.00 -20.47 -22.67
CA VAL A 7 -26.69 -21.72 -21.96
C VAL A 7 -26.33 -21.39 -20.52
N THR A 8 -27.18 -21.87 -19.62
CA THR A 8 -27.09 -21.84 -18.16
C THR A 8 -26.19 -22.95 -17.63
N SER A 9 -25.44 -22.64 -16.57
CA SER A 9 -24.66 -23.57 -15.74
C SER A 9 -25.51 -24.68 -15.11
N PRO A 10 -24.92 -25.87 -14.82
CA PRO A 10 -25.42 -26.72 -13.75
C PRO A 10 -24.32 -27.14 -12.77
N MET A 11 -24.43 -26.65 -11.53
CA MET A 11 -24.01 -27.36 -10.31
C MET A 11 -25.28 -27.78 -9.57
N LYS A 12 -25.54 -29.08 -9.47
CA LYS A 12 -26.12 -29.83 -8.32
C LYS A 12 -26.66 -31.19 -8.77
N GLN A 13 -26.59 -32.16 -7.85
CA GLN A 13 -26.91 -33.60 -7.95
C GLN A 13 -25.68 -34.38 -8.47
N GLN A 14 -25.03 -35.26 -7.71
CA GLN A 14 -25.58 -36.32 -6.87
C GLN A 14 -24.68 -36.58 -5.63
N ASN A 15 -25.30 -36.57 -4.45
CA ASN A 15 -24.85 -37.31 -3.28
C ASN A 15 -25.51 -38.68 -3.36
N GLU A 16 -24.74 -39.76 -3.39
CA GLU A 16 -25.16 -41.09 -2.91
C GLU A 16 -23.91 -41.95 -2.68
N THR A 17 -23.58 -42.16 -1.41
CA THR A 17 -22.55 -43.09 -0.88
C THR A 17 -22.95 -44.56 -1.09
N PRO A 18 -21.98 -45.50 -1.03
CA PRO A 18 -21.87 -46.25 0.23
C PRO A 18 -20.44 -46.52 0.71
N THR A 19 -20.33 -46.39 2.03
CA THR A 19 -19.30 -46.82 2.98
C THR A 19 -18.56 -48.13 2.63
N LYS A 20 -17.21 -48.08 2.69
CA LYS A 20 -16.37 -49.25 2.97
C LYS A 20 -15.50 -49.01 4.20
N LYS A 21 -15.69 -49.89 5.18
CA LYS A 21 -15.01 -49.98 6.48
C LYS A 21 -13.53 -50.35 6.28
N LEU A 22 -12.62 -49.53 6.78
CA LEU A 22 -11.21 -49.89 6.97
C LEU A 22 -11.03 -50.47 8.39
N LYS A 23 -10.56 -51.72 8.42
CA LYS A 23 -10.26 -52.48 9.64
C LYS A 23 -8.97 -51.97 10.28
N ILE A 24 -9.03 -51.73 11.58
CA ILE A 24 -7.90 -51.54 12.48
C ILE A 24 -7.30 -52.93 12.75
N SER A 25 -6.01 -53.11 12.50
CA SER A 25 -5.25 -54.26 13.02
C SER A 25 -4.17 -53.74 13.98
N THR A 26 -4.36 -54.05 15.25
CA THR A 26 -3.36 -54.12 16.30
C THR A 26 -2.27 -55.13 15.93
N ASN A 27 -0.99 -54.81 16.15
CA ASN A 27 0.05 -55.79 16.47
C ASN A 27 1.30 -55.07 17.05
N ASP A 28 1.45 -55.23 18.35
CA ASP A 28 2.63 -55.55 19.15
C ASP A 28 4.04 -55.08 18.73
N ILE A 29 4.61 -54.32 19.67
CA ILE A 29 6.02 -53.94 19.81
C ILE A 29 6.81 -55.14 20.36
N LYS A 30 8.00 -55.41 19.81
CA LYS A 30 9.11 -56.05 20.52
C LYS A 30 10.42 -55.26 20.29
N PRO A 31 11.25 -55.06 21.34
CA PRO A 31 12.46 -54.25 21.29
C PRO A 31 13.65 -55.05 20.77
N ILE A 32 14.63 -54.36 20.18
CA ILE A 32 15.94 -54.91 19.84
C ILE A 32 16.98 -54.18 20.69
N ASP A 33 17.67 -54.95 21.54
CA ASP A 33 18.92 -54.62 22.22
C ASP A 33 20.08 -54.52 21.22
N ILE A 34 20.93 -53.51 21.37
CA ILE A 34 22.36 -53.62 21.05
C ILE A 34 23.15 -52.88 22.15
N ASP A 35 23.78 -53.67 23.00
CA ASP A 35 24.88 -53.30 23.89
C ASP A 35 26.20 -53.12 23.11
N GLY A 36 27.03 -52.18 23.56
CA GLY A 36 28.44 -52.49 23.87
C GLY A 36 29.55 -51.89 22.98
N PHE A 37 30.49 -51.22 23.67
CA PHE A 37 31.83 -50.70 23.32
C PHE A 37 31.91 -49.17 23.06
N SER A 38 32.30 -48.30 24.02
CA SER A 38 33.59 -48.17 24.77
C SER A 38 34.76 -47.86 23.82
N SER A 39 35.58 -46.81 23.94
CA SER A 39 35.85 -45.82 25.00
C SER A 39 36.88 -44.79 24.51
N THR A 40 36.94 -43.63 25.20
CA THR A 40 38.13 -42.78 25.52
C THR A 40 38.82 -42.05 24.34
N GLU A 41 39.19 -40.76 24.37
CA GLU A 41 39.63 -39.82 25.42
C GLU A 41 39.33 -38.38 24.96
N PHE A 42 38.85 -37.51 25.86
CA PHE A 42 39.29 -36.12 26.09
C PHE A 42 38.34 -35.52 27.15
N ASP A 43 38.49 -36.03 28.37
CA ASP A 43 38.13 -35.32 29.59
C ASP A 43 39.23 -34.27 29.84
N ASP A 44 38.78 -33.07 30.21
CA ASP A 44 39.32 -32.22 31.27
C ASP A 44 39.11 -30.76 30.89
N PHE A 45 37.96 -30.21 31.29
CA PHE A 45 37.91 -28.90 31.93
C PHE A 45 36.51 -28.64 32.52
N PHE A 46 36.51 -28.41 33.83
CA PHE A 46 35.41 -27.96 34.71
C PHE A 46 34.53 -29.01 35.38
N ASP A 47 35.15 -29.56 36.42
CA ASP A 47 34.55 -30.00 37.67
C ASP A 47 33.71 -28.87 38.31
N GLY A 48 32.49 -29.18 38.75
CA GLY A 48 31.55 -28.21 39.32
C GLY A 48 30.12 -28.74 39.37
N HIS A 49 29.92 -29.80 40.16
CA HIS A 49 28.60 -30.27 40.57
C HIS A 49 27.80 -29.15 41.25
N ASP A 50 26.66 -28.78 40.65
CA ASP A 50 25.34 -28.71 41.30
C ASP A 50 24.28 -28.27 40.26
N ASP A 51 23.05 -28.77 40.42
CA ASP A 51 21.82 -28.34 39.71
C ASP A 51 21.40 -29.02 38.37
N PHE A 52 21.51 -30.35 38.27
CA PHE A 52 20.78 -31.13 37.24
C PHE A 52 19.47 -31.78 37.74
N GLU A 53 18.73 -31.11 38.61
CA GLU A 53 17.33 -31.45 38.96
C GLU A 53 16.32 -30.31 38.70
N ALA A 54 16.75 -29.16 38.16
CA ALA A 54 15.86 -28.04 37.86
C ALA A 54 15.19 -28.09 36.46
N ILE A 55 15.54 -29.06 35.61
CA ILE A 55 15.14 -29.07 34.18
C ILE A 55 13.83 -29.82 33.90
N ILE A 56 13.26 -30.56 34.87
CA ILE A 56 12.02 -31.35 34.69
C ILE A 56 10.81 -30.75 35.43
N ASN A 57 10.84 -29.44 35.72
CA ASN A 57 9.67 -28.72 36.22
C ASN A 57 9.54 -27.33 35.58
N SER A 58 9.44 -27.27 34.26
CA SER A 58 8.91 -26.12 33.52
C SER A 58 7.38 -26.01 33.74
N LYS A 59 7.00 -25.75 34.99
CA LYS A 59 5.69 -25.20 35.35
C LYS A 59 5.65 -23.76 34.86
N ASN A 60 4.69 -23.47 33.99
CA ASN A 60 4.05 -22.18 33.77
C ASN A 60 4.75 -20.98 34.42
N VAL A 61 5.63 -20.32 33.66
CA VAL A 61 6.07 -18.96 34.01
C VAL A 61 4.84 -18.07 33.95
N LEU A 62 4.22 -17.86 35.10
CA LEU A 62 3.22 -16.83 35.34
C LEU A 62 3.94 -15.49 35.19
N ILE A 63 3.85 -14.90 34.00
CA ILE A 63 4.26 -13.52 33.75
C ILE A 63 3.38 -12.64 34.66
N PRO A 64 3.96 -11.81 35.55
CA PRO A 64 3.20 -10.89 36.40
C PRO A 64 2.22 -10.09 35.56
N GLN A 65 0.96 -10.00 36.00
CA GLN A 65 -0.14 -9.37 35.23
C GLN A 65 0.10 -7.87 34.96
N ASP A 66 1.03 -7.21 35.66
CA ASP A 66 1.25 -5.76 35.63
C ASP A 66 2.30 -5.26 34.61
N LYS A 67 2.89 -6.14 33.78
CA LYS A 67 3.93 -5.74 32.79
C LYS A 67 3.64 -6.26 31.37
N ARG A 68 2.44 -5.99 30.85
CA ARG A 68 2.02 -6.42 29.49
C ARG A 68 1.85 -5.21 28.58
N LEU A 69 2.33 -5.32 27.35
CA LEU A 69 2.06 -4.33 26.31
C LEU A 69 0.56 -4.32 26.00
N ASP A 70 -0.06 -3.14 26.05
CA ASP A 70 -1.47 -2.96 25.72
C ASP A 70 -1.71 -3.00 24.20
N LEU A 71 -2.07 -4.19 23.71
CA LEU A 71 -2.44 -4.43 22.32
C LEU A 71 -3.91 -4.07 22.01
N SER A 72 -4.66 -3.46 22.93
CA SER A 72 -6.01 -2.95 22.62
C SER A 72 -5.98 -1.71 21.70
N LYS A 73 -4.83 -1.05 21.65
CA LYS A 73 -4.50 0.04 20.73
C LYS A 73 -3.53 -0.46 19.67
N TRP A 74 -3.39 0.31 18.59
CA TRP A 74 -2.38 0.02 17.58
C TRP A 74 -0.98 0.06 18.18
N GLN A 75 -0.27 -1.06 18.09
CA GLN A 75 1.11 -1.21 18.56
C GLN A 75 1.99 -1.78 17.45
N ARG A 76 3.14 -1.14 17.23
CA ARG A 76 4.20 -1.65 16.33
C ARG A 76 5.10 -2.58 17.12
N CYS A 77 5.12 -3.85 16.75
CA CYS A 77 5.77 -4.92 17.50
C CYS A 77 6.80 -5.67 16.64
N ILE A 78 7.81 -6.22 17.29
CA ILE A 78 8.74 -7.19 16.69
C ILE A 78 8.39 -8.59 17.19
N VAL A 79 8.42 -9.55 16.27
CA VAL A 79 8.08 -10.95 16.53
C VAL A 79 9.30 -11.69 17.04
N LEU A 80 9.18 -12.36 18.18
CA LEU A 80 10.28 -13.11 18.79
C LEU A 80 10.16 -14.61 18.54
N GLU A 81 8.94 -15.13 18.68
CA GLU A 81 8.63 -16.54 18.49
C GLU A 81 7.31 -16.70 17.74
N VAL A 82 7.27 -17.70 16.87
CA VAL A 82 6.11 -18.06 16.06
C VAL A 82 5.88 -19.55 16.21
N GLU A 83 4.73 -19.93 16.75
CA GLU A 83 4.33 -21.31 16.91
C GLU A 83 2.95 -21.55 16.29
N ARG A 84 2.76 -22.69 15.63
CA ARG A 84 1.44 -23.11 15.13
C ARG A 84 0.86 -24.16 16.06
N GLU A 85 -0.29 -23.85 16.64
CA GLU A 85 -1.00 -24.78 17.53
C GLU A 85 -1.57 -25.94 16.70
N ARG A 86 -1.18 -27.18 17.00
CA ARG A 86 -1.51 -28.35 16.16
C ARG A 86 -3.02 -28.67 16.09
N SER A 87 -3.77 -28.35 17.14
CA SER A 87 -5.20 -28.70 17.24
C SER A 87 -6.10 -27.73 16.48
N THR A 88 -5.82 -26.43 16.58
CA THR A 88 -6.64 -25.33 16.02
C THR A 88 -6.05 -24.78 14.73
N PHE A 89 -4.77 -25.02 14.47
CA PHE A 89 -3.95 -24.34 13.45
C PHE A 89 -3.79 -22.84 13.70
N ASP A 90 -4.13 -22.34 14.89
CA ASP A 90 -3.94 -20.94 15.27
C ASP A 90 -2.45 -20.58 15.32
N LEU A 91 -2.11 -19.35 14.92
CA LEU A 91 -0.75 -18.84 14.97
C LEU A 91 -0.52 -18.12 16.30
N MET A 92 0.33 -18.67 17.14
CA MET A 92 0.77 -18.08 18.39
C MET A 92 2.01 -17.23 18.16
N LEU A 93 1.93 -15.97 18.54
CA LEU A 93 3.01 -15.01 18.43
C LEU A 93 3.42 -14.53 19.82
N GLN A 94 4.72 -14.54 20.08
CA GLN A 94 5.30 -13.79 21.19
C GLN A 94 5.92 -12.52 20.64
N VAL A 95 5.45 -11.38 21.14
CA VAL A 95 5.81 -10.06 20.61
C VAL A 95 6.30 -9.14 21.72
N ARG A 96 7.13 -8.17 21.34
CA ARG A 96 7.50 -7.01 22.16
C ARG A 96 7.37 -5.73 21.36
N LEU A 97 7.33 -4.58 22.04
CA LEU A 97 7.31 -3.29 21.35
C LEU A 97 8.58 -3.13 20.50
N ALA A 98 8.41 -2.71 19.25
CA ALA A 98 9.51 -2.50 18.33
C ALA A 98 10.11 -1.11 18.56
N ASN A 99 11.04 -1.02 19.49
CA ASN A 99 11.60 0.27 19.91
C ASN A 99 12.64 0.80 18.94
N THR A 100 12.68 2.12 18.92
CA THR A 100 13.79 2.93 18.43
C THR A 100 14.89 2.86 19.49
N GLU A 101 16.14 2.66 19.05
CA GLU A 101 17.30 2.83 19.92
C GLU A 101 17.22 4.23 20.54
N GLN A 102 17.22 4.31 21.87
CA GLN A 102 17.15 5.55 22.69
C GLN A 102 15.75 6.13 22.93
N VAL A 103 15.01 5.54 23.87
CA VAL A 103 14.04 6.29 24.70
C VAL A 103 14.69 6.52 26.07
N GLU A 104 14.66 7.77 26.54
CA GLU A 104 15.15 8.18 27.87
C GLU A 104 14.43 7.40 28.99
N ASP A 105 15.07 7.35 30.17
CA ASP A 105 14.96 6.32 31.22
C ASP A 105 13.57 5.95 31.79
N PHE A 106 12.47 6.58 31.37
CA PHE A 106 11.12 6.29 31.88
C PHE A 106 10.37 5.16 31.13
N ASP A 107 10.68 4.87 29.86
CA ASP A 107 9.97 3.84 29.07
C ASP A 107 10.74 2.52 28.89
N LYS A 108 11.94 2.41 29.47
CA LYS A 108 12.76 1.19 29.40
C LYS A 108 12.06 -0.03 30.03
N GLU A 109 11.17 0.18 31.00
CA GLU A 109 10.48 -0.93 31.69
C GLU A 109 9.32 -1.54 30.89
N ASN A 110 8.55 -0.75 30.12
CA ASN A 110 7.49 -1.27 29.25
C ASN A 110 8.04 -1.90 27.95
N ASN A 111 9.25 -1.51 27.56
CA ASN A 111 9.92 -1.95 26.34
C ASN A 111 10.33 -3.44 26.31
N ASN A 112 10.43 -4.07 27.48
CA ASN A 112 10.75 -5.50 27.62
C ASN A 112 9.52 -6.36 27.94
N ALA A 113 8.32 -5.77 27.92
CA ALA A 113 7.07 -6.50 28.15
C ALA A 113 6.82 -7.50 27.02
N LEU A 114 6.93 -8.79 27.33
CA LEU A 114 6.59 -9.88 26.42
C LEU A 114 5.09 -10.11 26.46
N THR A 115 4.44 -9.96 25.31
CA THR A 115 3.00 -10.17 25.17
C THR A 115 2.72 -11.31 24.20
N LYS A 116 1.80 -12.20 24.59
CA LYS A 116 1.33 -13.30 23.74
C LYS A 116 0.09 -12.87 22.97
N CYS A 117 0.11 -13.10 21.66
CA CYS A 117 -1.00 -12.83 20.74
C CYS A 117 -1.34 -14.09 19.94
N ARG A 118 -2.63 -14.41 19.82
CA ARG A 118 -3.16 -15.54 19.06
C ARG A 118 -3.90 -15.06 17.81
N LEU A 119 -3.39 -15.40 16.63
CA LEU A 119 -4.08 -15.16 15.36
C LEU A 119 -4.92 -16.37 14.98
N GLN A 120 -6.23 -16.16 14.87
CA GLN A 120 -7.21 -17.22 14.67
C GLN A 120 -7.85 -17.17 13.29
N GLN A 121 -8.41 -18.31 12.85
CA GLN A 121 -9.21 -18.40 11.62
C GLN A 121 -8.42 -17.91 10.40
N GLN A 122 -8.93 -16.94 9.63
CA GLN A 122 -8.25 -16.46 8.42
C GLN A 122 -6.87 -15.85 8.72
N TRP A 123 -6.69 -15.24 9.90
CA TRP A 123 -5.42 -14.66 10.31
C TRP A 123 -4.34 -15.71 10.63
N SER A 124 -4.70 -16.97 10.86
CA SER A 124 -3.73 -18.05 11.06
C SER A 124 -2.85 -18.31 9.83
N HIS A 125 -3.32 -17.94 8.64
CA HIS A 125 -2.58 -18.05 7.38
C HIS A 125 -1.60 -16.90 7.14
N THR A 126 -1.53 -15.91 8.04
CA THR A 126 -0.55 -14.83 7.95
C THR A 126 0.86 -15.44 8.00
N ASP A 127 1.69 -15.06 7.04
CA ASP A 127 3.08 -15.47 6.97
C ASP A 127 3.90 -14.47 7.78
N VAL A 128 4.40 -14.94 8.92
CA VAL A 128 5.16 -14.14 9.89
C VAL A 128 6.32 -15.02 10.36
N LYS A 129 7.51 -14.44 10.40
CA LYS A 129 8.73 -15.07 10.88
C LYS A 129 9.26 -14.34 12.11
N ARG A 130 10.21 -14.97 12.79
CA ARG A 130 11.00 -14.31 13.83
C ARG A 130 11.69 -13.07 13.24
N ASP A 131 11.78 -12.03 14.04
CA ASP A 131 12.34 -10.71 13.74
C ASP A 131 11.53 -9.85 12.75
N ASP A 132 10.38 -10.34 12.25
CA ASP A 132 9.46 -9.53 11.47
C ASP A 132 8.85 -8.40 12.30
N ILE A 133 8.66 -7.24 11.67
CA ILE A 133 7.89 -6.13 12.24
C ILE A 133 6.43 -6.25 11.83
N ILE A 134 5.54 -6.19 12.81
CA ILE A 134 4.09 -6.23 12.61
C ILE A 134 3.41 -5.07 13.36
N SER A 135 2.28 -4.61 12.85
CA SER A 135 1.39 -3.68 13.55
C SER A 135 0.14 -4.43 13.97
N LEU A 136 -0.17 -4.39 15.26
CA LEU A 136 -1.23 -5.15 15.89
C LEU A 136 -2.25 -4.23 16.56
N ILE A 137 -3.51 -4.57 16.38
CA ILE A 137 -4.59 -4.17 17.27
C ILE A 137 -5.39 -5.43 17.59
N CYS A 138 -5.60 -5.71 18.86
CA CYS A 138 -6.11 -6.98 19.35
C CYS A 138 -7.20 -6.76 20.39
N VAL A 139 -7.89 -7.83 20.74
CA VAL A 139 -8.81 -7.85 21.88
C VAL A 139 -8.29 -8.85 22.90
N TRP A 140 -8.34 -8.47 24.19
CA TRP A 140 -7.97 -9.37 25.28
C TRP A 140 -9.00 -10.49 25.42
N ASP A 141 -8.55 -11.74 25.50
CA ASP A 141 -9.39 -12.89 25.82
C ASP A 141 -9.11 -13.38 27.24
N GLU A 142 -10.07 -13.17 28.14
CA GLU A 142 -9.94 -13.58 29.55
C GLU A 142 -9.83 -15.10 29.73
N LYS A 143 -10.41 -15.91 28.82
CA LYS A 143 -10.37 -17.37 28.94
C LYS A 143 -9.02 -17.92 28.52
N LEU A 144 -8.46 -17.36 27.45
CA LEU A 144 -7.15 -17.77 26.92
C LEU A 144 -5.99 -17.07 27.62
N GLN A 145 -6.27 -16.02 28.41
CA GLN A 145 -5.27 -15.17 29.05
C GLN A 145 -4.23 -14.64 28.04
N CYS A 146 -4.69 -14.30 26.83
CA CYS A 146 -3.86 -13.73 25.78
C CYS A 146 -4.65 -12.76 24.91
N TYR A 147 -3.94 -11.91 24.16
CA TYR A 147 -4.57 -11.12 23.12
C TYR A 147 -4.93 -12.01 21.93
N LYS A 148 -6.01 -11.69 21.23
CA LYS A 148 -6.43 -12.40 20.02
C LYS A 148 -6.78 -11.45 18.87
N VAL A 149 -6.58 -11.97 17.67
CA VAL A 149 -7.08 -11.40 16.41
C VAL A 149 -7.85 -12.49 15.68
N ASN A 150 -9.09 -12.20 15.28
CA ASN A 150 -9.97 -13.16 14.62
C ASN A 150 -10.79 -12.47 13.51
N ASN A 151 -11.77 -13.17 12.94
CA ASN A 151 -12.59 -12.63 11.84
C ASN A 151 -13.42 -11.40 12.24
N GLU A 152 -13.73 -11.23 13.52
CA GLU A 152 -14.61 -10.18 14.05
C GLU A 152 -13.83 -9.02 14.67
N HIS A 153 -12.66 -9.28 15.24
CA HIS A 153 -11.92 -8.33 16.08
C HIS A 153 -10.43 -8.30 15.76
N GLY A 154 -9.87 -7.09 15.81
CA GLY A 154 -8.44 -6.84 15.64
C GLY A 154 -7.92 -6.91 14.20
N PHE A 155 -6.67 -6.53 14.01
CA PHE A 155 -5.96 -6.63 12.75
C PHE A 155 -4.49 -6.98 13.02
N CYS A 156 -3.91 -7.74 12.10
CA CYS A 156 -2.47 -8.00 12.05
C CYS A 156 -1.93 -7.52 10.71
N VAL A 157 -1.05 -6.53 10.71
CA VAL A 157 -0.47 -5.91 9.51
C VAL A 157 1.02 -6.24 9.47
N THR A 158 1.49 -6.97 8.47
CA THR A 158 2.90 -7.37 8.33
C THR A 158 3.71 -6.35 7.54
N ASN A 159 4.97 -6.09 7.87
CA ASN A 159 5.76 -5.04 7.20
C ASN A 159 5.02 -3.68 7.15
N PRO A 160 4.56 -3.14 8.29
CA PRO A 160 3.76 -1.91 8.34
C PRO A 160 4.50 -0.68 7.79
N ASP A 161 5.83 -0.70 7.79
CA ASP A 161 6.64 0.42 7.28
C ASP A 161 6.64 0.51 5.74
N THR A 162 6.23 -0.56 5.04
CA THR A 162 6.03 -0.55 3.58
C THR A 162 4.63 -0.01 3.27
N LEU A 163 4.53 1.29 3.01
CA LEU A 163 3.25 1.93 2.67
C LEU A 163 2.81 1.61 1.23
N ILE A 164 1.71 0.86 1.09
CA ILE A 164 1.14 0.48 -0.19
C ILE A 164 -0.06 1.37 -0.51
N SER A 165 -0.17 1.84 -1.76
CA SER A 165 -1.32 2.64 -2.17
C SER A 165 -2.62 1.82 -2.14
N SER A 166 -3.73 2.46 -1.77
CA SER A 166 -5.06 1.82 -1.84
C SER A 166 -5.36 1.24 -3.23
N THR A 167 -4.93 1.94 -4.29
CA THR A 167 -5.09 1.52 -5.68
C THR A 167 -4.28 0.27 -6.01
N SER A 168 -3.03 0.15 -5.55
CA SER A 168 -2.20 -1.05 -5.76
C SER A 168 -2.76 -2.26 -5.00
N VAL A 169 -3.28 -2.07 -3.78
CA VAL A 169 -3.93 -3.16 -3.02
C VAL A 169 -5.11 -3.72 -3.79
N VAL A 170 -6.06 -2.87 -4.21
CA VAL A 170 -7.24 -3.38 -4.94
C VAL A 170 -6.93 -3.83 -6.35
N GLY A 171 -5.93 -3.24 -7.01
CA GLY A 171 -5.44 -3.68 -8.33
C GLY A 171 -4.87 -5.11 -8.29
N SER A 172 -4.45 -5.58 -7.12
CA SER A 172 -3.96 -6.95 -6.93
C SER A 172 -5.07 -8.01 -6.85
N LEU A 173 -6.35 -7.63 -6.76
CA LEU A 173 -7.49 -8.56 -6.65
C LEU A 173 -7.54 -9.55 -7.81
N PHE A 174 -7.32 -9.08 -9.04
CA PHE A 174 -7.39 -9.92 -10.23
C PHE A 174 -6.07 -10.61 -10.55
N CYS A 175 -4.95 -9.86 -10.51
CA CYS A 175 -3.61 -10.39 -10.78
C CYS A 175 -2.58 -9.74 -9.85
N ARG A 176 -2.24 -10.44 -8.76
CA ARG A 176 -1.22 -9.98 -7.80
C ARG A 176 0.14 -9.78 -8.46
N ARG A 177 0.50 -10.65 -9.42
CA ARG A 177 1.73 -10.53 -10.19
C ARG A 177 1.79 -9.22 -10.97
N LYS A 178 0.68 -8.80 -11.61
CA LYS A 178 0.60 -7.49 -12.28
C LYS A 178 0.82 -6.35 -11.27
N ALA A 179 0.18 -6.40 -10.10
CA ALA A 179 0.31 -5.34 -9.11
C ALA A 179 1.75 -5.15 -8.60
N VAL A 180 2.48 -6.25 -8.37
CA VAL A 180 3.90 -6.18 -7.98
C VAL A 180 4.76 -5.60 -9.11
N LEU A 181 4.54 -6.05 -10.35
CA LEU A 181 5.25 -5.52 -11.52
C LEU A 181 4.95 -4.04 -11.76
N GLN A 182 3.71 -3.61 -11.58
CA GLN A 182 3.30 -2.22 -11.73
C GLN A 182 3.95 -1.31 -10.67
N GLU A 183 4.17 -1.81 -9.45
CA GLU A 183 4.89 -1.04 -8.43
C GLU A 183 6.39 -0.91 -8.76
N ARG A 184 6.98 -1.94 -9.38
CA ARG A 184 8.42 -1.98 -9.73
C ARG A 184 8.76 -1.27 -11.04
N PHE A 185 7.94 -1.45 -12.06
CA PHE A 185 8.16 -0.97 -13.42
C PHE A 185 7.12 0.10 -13.79
N LYS A 186 7.12 1.21 -13.03
CA LYS A 186 6.13 2.29 -13.20
C LYS A 186 6.28 2.96 -14.57
N GLY A 187 5.15 3.23 -15.23
CA GLY A 187 5.09 3.99 -16.49
C GLY A 187 5.10 3.16 -17.77
N ILE A 188 5.07 1.83 -17.69
CA ILE A 188 4.87 0.97 -18.87
C ILE A 188 3.49 1.24 -19.54
N ASP A 189 2.50 1.64 -18.75
CA ASP A 189 1.10 1.91 -19.14
C ASP A 189 0.81 3.39 -19.46
N ALA A 190 1.83 4.22 -19.71
CA ALA A 190 1.70 5.68 -19.68
C ALA A 190 0.85 6.34 -20.80
N ASN A 191 0.56 5.67 -21.92
CA ASN A 191 -0.03 6.33 -23.11
C ASN A 191 -1.50 5.98 -23.34
N SER A 192 -2.40 6.51 -22.52
CA SER A 192 -3.84 6.23 -22.61
C SER A 192 -4.68 7.50 -22.71
N LYS A 193 -5.27 7.73 -23.89
CA LYS A 193 -6.26 8.81 -24.11
C LYS A 193 -7.40 8.76 -23.09
N ILE A 194 -7.79 7.55 -22.65
CA ILE A 194 -8.85 7.37 -21.65
C ILE A 194 -8.41 7.91 -20.29
N MET A 195 -7.14 7.72 -19.90
CA MET A 195 -6.61 8.26 -18.65
C MET A 195 -6.52 9.77 -18.69
N VAL A 196 -6.09 10.36 -19.81
CA VAL A 196 -6.07 11.83 -19.99
C VAL A 196 -7.47 12.43 -19.80
N VAL A 197 -8.47 11.89 -20.50
CA VAL A 197 -9.87 12.32 -20.33
C VAL A 197 -10.31 12.13 -18.87
N GLY A 198 -9.92 11.01 -18.25
CA GLY A 198 -10.20 10.73 -16.85
C GLY A 198 -9.69 11.81 -15.90
N SER A 199 -8.40 12.13 -15.99
CA SER A 199 -7.73 13.15 -15.18
C SER A 199 -8.35 14.53 -15.38
N MET A 200 -8.60 14.93 -16.64
CA MET A 200 -9.20 16.23 -16.95
C MET A 200 -10.63 16.37 -16.40
N VAL A 201 -11.43 15.29 -16.42
CA VAL A 201 -12.79 15.29 -15.85
C VAL A 201 -12.75 15.34 -14.31
N HIS A 202 -11.79 14.69 -13.66
CA HIS A 202 -11.57 14.80 -12.21
C HIS A 202 -11.21 16.24 -11.85
N GLU A 203 -10.20 16.81 -12.52
CA GLU A 203 -9.73 18.18 -12.30
C GLU A 203 -10.84 19.21 -12.53
N MET A 204 -11.64 19.05 -13.58
CA MET A 204 -12.81 19.91 -13.83
C MET A 204 -13.79 19.89 -12.65
N LEU A 205 -14.14 18.72 -12.11
CA LEU A 205 -15.04 18.66 -10.96
C LEU A 205 -14.39 19.25 -9.70
N GLN A 206 -13.10 18.98 -9.48
CA GLN A 206 -12.35 19.51 -8.34
C GLN A 206 -12.31 21.05 -8.38
N LEU A 207 -12.02 21.66 -9.53
CA LEU A 207 -12.06 23.11 -9.71
C LEU A 207 -13.45 23.69 -9.47
N VAL A 208 -14.51 23.02 -9.94
CA VAL A 208 -15.90 23.41 -9.70
C VAL A 208 -16.22 23.42 -8.20
N LEU A 209 -15.75 22.41 -7.47
CA LEU A 209 -15.93 22.30 -6.01
C LEU A 209 -15.11 23.34 -5.25
N GLN A 210 -13.84 23.54 -5.62
CA GLN A 210 -12.92 24.50 -5.00
C GLN A 210 -13.38 25.95 -5.20
N LYS A 211 -13.79 26.32 -6.42
CA LYS A 211 -14.37 27.64 -6.74
C LYS A 211 -15.83 27.78 -6.24
N ASN A 212 -16.39 26.76 -5.60
CA ASN A 212 -17.78 26.69 -5.13
C ASN A 212 -18.80 27.12 -6.20
N LEU A 213 -18.61 26.65 -7.44
CA LEU A 213 -19.44 27.06 -8.56
C LEU A 213 -20.82 26.40 -8.48
N ARG A 214 -21.86 27.23 -8.59
CA ARG A 214 -23.26 26.81 -8.48
C ARG A 214 -24.05 26.99 -9.77
N ASN A 215 -23.45 27.46 -10.85
CA ASN A 215 -24.18 27.74 -12.10
C ASN A 215 -23.57 27.00 -13.29
N ALA A 216 -24.40 26.63 -14.26
CA ALA A 216 -23.97 25.88 -15.45
C ALA A 216 -22.92 26.66 -16.27
N LYS A 217 -23.14 27.97 -16.47
CA LYS A 217 -22.23 28.84 -17.23
C LYS A 217 -20.82 28.86 -16.64
N GLY A 218 -20.68 28.88 -15.31
CA GLY A 218 -19.39 28.86 -14.62
C GLY A 218 -18.70 27.51 -14.74
N ILE A 219 -19.45 26.42 -14.70
CA ILE A 219 -18.93 25.06 -14.92
C ILE A 219 -18.39 24.93 -16.35
N GLU A 220 -19.16 25.37 -17.35
CA GLU A 220 -18.74 25.40 -18.77
C GLU A 220 -17.52 26.30 -18.99
N ALA A 221 -17.47 27.46 -18.33
CA ALA A 221 -16.31 28.36 -18.41
C ALA A 221 -15.05 27.72 -17.80
N THR A 222 -15.19 27.00 -16.69
CA THR A 222 -14.08 26.28 -16.05
C THR A 222 -13.56 25.15 -16.93
N ALA A 223 -14.45 24.41 -17.61
CA ALA A 223 -14.04 23.38 -18.56
C ALA A 223 -13.22 23.96 -19.73
N LYS A 224 -13.61 25.16 -20.22
CA LYS A 224 -12.84 25.88 -21.25
C LYS A 224 -11.50 26.39 -20.73
N GLU A 225 -11.48 26.96 -19.53
CA GLU A 225 -10.24 27.42 -18.87
C GLU A 225 -9.23 26.27 -18.75
N LEU A 226 -9.69 25.11 -18.27
CA LEU A 226 -8.89 23.89 -18.18
C LEU A 226 -8.32 23.49 -19.55
N LEU A 227 -9.18 23.43 -20.58
CA LEU A 227 -8.78 23.10 -21.96
C LEU A 227 -7.72 24.06 -22.54
N HIS A 228 -7.71 25.31 -22.09
CA HIS A 228 -6.78 26.36 -22.52
C HIS A 228 -5.53 26.48 -21.64
N SER A 229 -5.39 25.68 -20.60
CA SER A 229 -4.22 25.67 -19.73
C SER A 229 -2.96 25.19 -20.48
N LYS A 230 -1.78 25.64 -20.01
CA LYS A 230 -0.51 25.21 -20.60
C LYS A 230 -0.23 23.75 -20.28
N GLU A 231 -0.66 23.32 -19.11
CA GLU A 231 -0.49 21.99 -18.55
C GLU A 231 -1.29 20.96 -19.35
N THR A 232 -2.56 21.26 -19.67
CA THR A 232 -3.36 20.44 -20.59
C THR A 232 -2.70 20.35 -21.96
N ALA A 233 -2.08 21.41 -22.46
CA ALA A 233 -1.37 21.35 -23.75
C ALA A 233 -0.18 20.38 -23.72
N TYR A 234 0.59 20.34 -22.63
CA TYR A 234 1.68 19.37 -22.48
C TYR A 234 1.15 17.93 -22.37
N GLU A 235 0.09 17.71 -21.59
CA GLU A 235 -0.54 16.39 -21.42
C GLU A 235 -1.06 15.84 -22.76
N LEU A 236 -1.72 16.69 -23.54
CA LEU A 236 -2.23 16.36 -24.87
C LEU A 236 -1.11 16.02 -25.85
N TYR A 237 -0.02 16.80 -25.83
CA TYR A 237 1.15 16.54 -26.67
C TYR A 237 1.80 15.19 -26.33
N ALA A 238 2.01 14.91 -25.04
CA ALA A 238 2.60 13.66 -24.57
C ALA A 238 1.78 12.43 -24.97
N ASN A 239 0.45 12.55 -25.00
CA ASN A 239 -0.48 11.46 -25.30
C ASN A 239 -0.97 11.41 -26.76
N LEU A 240 -0.39 12.23 -27.65
CA LEU A 240 -0.77 12.31 -29.07
C LEU A 240 -2.29 12.51 -29.26
N MET A 241 -2.88 13.36 -28.43
CA MET A 241 -4.30 13.68 -28.42
C MET A 241 -4.49 15.12 -28.84
N THR A 242 -5.48 15.39 -29.69
CA THR A 242 -5.76 16.77 -30.09
C THR A 242 -6.65 17.46 -29.07
N ARG A 243 -6.60 18.79 -29.03
CA ARG A 243 -7.49 19.58 -28.18
C ARG A 243 -8.97 19.35 -28.51
N ASP A 244 -9.29 19.23 -29.79
CA ASP A 244 -10.67 19.04 -30.25
C ASP A 244 -11.21 17.65 -29.86
N GLU A 245 -10.34 16.62 -29.86
CA GLU A 245 -10.69 15.30 -29.32
C GLU A 245 -11.02 15.38 -27.82
N LEU A 246 -10.25 16.15 -27.05
CA LEU A 246 -10.48 16.29 -25.61
C LEU A 246 -11.75 17.09 -25.32
N ASP A 247 -11.96 18.20 -26.01
CA ASP A 247 -13.18 19.00 -25.87
C ASP A 247 -14.41 18.14 -26.16
N PHE A 248 -14.41 17.39 -27.26
CA PHE A 248 -15.51 16.48 -27.59
C PHE A 248 -15.82 15.45 -26.50
N GLU A 249 -14.79 14.89 -25.85
CA GLU A 249 -15.01 14.00 -24.71
C GLU A 249 -15.50 14.75 -23.47
N LEU A 250 -14.92 15.90 -23.11
CA LEU A 250 -15.33 16.71 -21.96
C LEU A 250 -16.79 17.17 -22.05
N GLN A 251 -17.26 17.56 -23.24
CA GLN A 251 -18.66 17.95 -23.47
C GLN A 251 -19.66 16.86 -23.04
N LYS A 252 -19.27 15.58 -23.04
CA LYS A 252 -20.13 14.47 -22.59
C LYS A 252 -20.29 14.42 -21.07
N PHE A 253 -19.34 14.99 -20.32
CA PHE A 253 -19.33 14.97 -18.85
C PHE A 253 -19.89 16.24 -18.23
N ILE A 254 -19.79 17.39 -18.91
CA ILE A 254 -20.28 18.69 -18.39
C ILE A 254 -21.73 18.62 -17.90
N PRO A 255 -22.71 18.06 -18.63
CA PRO A 255 -24.09 17.95 -18.15
C PRO A 255 -24.22 17.15 -16.85
N ASN A 256 -23.42 16.11 -16.68
CA ASN A 256 -23.43 15.27 -15.48
C ASN A 256 -22.82 16.02 -14.28
N VAL A 257 -21.77 16.82 -14.50
CA VAL A 257 -21.19 17.68 -13.45
C VAL A 257 -22.20 18.74 -13.02
N ILE A 258 -22.91 19.37 -13.97
CA ILE A 258 -23.99 20.32 -13.66
C ILE A 258 -25.08 19.62 -12.82
N SER A 259 -25.53 18.44 -13.25
CA SER A 259 -26.54 17.67 -12.50
C SER A 259 -26.06 17.27 -11.12
N PHE A 260 -24.79 16.93 -10.97
CA PHE A 260 -24.19 16.61 -9.66
C PHE A 260 -24.25 17.81 -8.72
N VAL A 261 -23.91 19.02 -9.21
CA VAL A 261 -23.98 20.25 -8.41
C VAL A 261 -25.43 20.60 -8.05
N GLU A 262 -26.36 20.50 -9.00
CA GLU A 262 -27.79 20.74 -8.73
C GLU A 262 -28.33 19.79 -7.65
N GLN A 263 -28.07 18.49 -7.79
CA GLN A 263 -28.64 17.48 -6.92
C GLN A 263 -27.98 17.44 -5.54
N TYR A 264 -26.66 17.28 -5.49
CA TYR A 264 -25.97 16.94 -4.24
C TYR A 264 -25.43 18.16 -3.51
N ILE A 265 -25.10 19.24 -4.23
CA ILE A 265 -24.49 20.43 -3.66
C ILE A 265 -25.55 21.51 -3.34
N LYS A 266 -26.56 21.70 -4.18
CA LYS A 266 -27.72 22.59 -3.89
C LYS A 266 -28.89 21.88 -3.20
N GLY A 267 -28.99 20.56 -3.32
CA GLY A 267 -30.07 19.78 -2.72
C GLY A 267 -31.36 19.73 -3.53
N ASN A 268 -31.32 20.07 -4.82
CA ASN A 268 -32.49 19.96 -5.68
C ASN A 268 -32.89 18.49 -5.88
N PRO A 269 -34.20 18.19 -6.00
CA PRO A 269 -34.66 16.83 -6.23
C PRO A 269 -34.12 16.30 -7.56
N ALA A 270 -33.70 15.04 -7.58
CA ALA A 270 -33.24 14.38 -8.79
C ALA A 270 -34.36 14.35 -9.84
N THR A 271 -34.03 14.71 -11.08
CA THR A 271 -34.97 14.64 -12.22
C THR A 271 -35.41 13.19 -12.49
N VAL A 272 -34.55 12.22 -12.18
CA VAL A 272 -34.79 10.78 -12.36
C VAL A 272 -34.39 10.02 -11.09
N HIS A 273 -35.32 9.25 -10.53
CA HIS A 273 -35.04 8.39 -9.38
C HIS A 273 -34.44 7.05 -9.83
N ILE A 274 -33.11 6.96 -9.77
CA ILE A 274 -32.39 5.71 -9.99
C ILE A 274 -32.28 4.97 -8.65
N LYS A 275 -32.65 3.69 -8.64
CA LYS A 275 -32.57 2.82 -7.46
C LYS A 275 -31.14 2.76 -6.91
N ASP A 276 -31.01 2.75 -5.59
CA ASP A 276 -29.75 2.68 -4.84
C ASP A 276 -28.82 3.89 -5.00
N THR A 277 -29.31 5.00 -5.57
CA THR A 277 -28.57 6.26 -5.64
C THR A 277 -28.60 6.97 -4.29
N PHE A 278 -27.51 7.64 -3.93
CA PHE A 278 -27.44 8.46 -2.73
C PHE A 278 -28.53 9.54 -2.74
N GLN A 279 -29.23 9.71 -1.61
CA GLN A 279 -30.35 10.66 -1.48
C GLN A 279 -30.04 11.85 -0.56
N GLY A 280 -28.83 11.92 0.00
CA GLY A 280 -28.41 13.04 0.83
C GLY A 280 -27.83 14.20 0.03
N THR A 281 -27.36 15.20 0.76
CA THR A 281 -26.68 16.37 0.21
C THR A 281 -25.27 16.47 0.80
N ILE A 282 -24.35 17.03 0.03
CA ILE A 282 -23.00 17.39 0.47
C ILE A 282 -23.08 18.80 1.05
N GLU A 283 -22.79 18.92 2.35
CA GLU A 283 -22.87 20.17 3.10
C GLU A 283 -21.57 20.97 2.99
N HIS A 284 -20.44 20.28 3.08
CA HIS A 284 -19.12 20.92 3.12
C HIS A 284 -18.08 20.06 2.41
N ILE A 285 -17.25 20.71 1.58
CA ILE A 285 -16.04 20.11 1.00
C ILE A 285 -14.91 20.34 2.01
N GLN A 286 -14.51 19.28 2.69
CA GLN A 286 -13.49 19.34 3.74
C GLN A 286 -12.09 19.44 3.15
N ASP A 287 -11.83 18.67 2.10
CA ASP A 287 -10.53 18.68 1.42
C ASP A 287 -10.67 18.13 0.00
N ILE A 288 -9.73 18.49 -0.88
CA ILE A 288 -9.60 17.95 -2.24
C ILE A 288 -8.20 17.40 -2.37
N GLU A 289 -8.08 16.22 -3.00
CA GLU A 289 -6.79 15.56 -3.22
C GLU A 289 -6.01 15.31 -1.90
N GLU A 290 -6.73 14.86 -0.86
CA GLU A 290 -6.19 14.69 0.48
C GLU A 290 -5.20 13.51 0.54
N ASN A 291 -3.92 13.80 0.82
CA ASN A 291 -2.91 12.81 1.14
C ASN A 291 -3.14 12.20 2.53
N VAL A 292 -3.17 10.86 2.60
CA VAL A 292 -3.36 10.11 3.84
C VAL A 292 -2.35 8.97 3.91
N TRP A 293 -1.42 9.06 4.86
CA TRP A 293 -0.44 8.00 5.15
C TRP A 293 -0.73 7.41 6.52
N VAL A 294 -0.85 6.08 6.59
CA VAL A 294 -1.26 5.36 7.80
C VAL A 294 -0.31 4.18 8.04
N PRO A 295 0.85 4.41 8.70
CA PRO A 295 1.85 3.38 8.96
C PRO A 295 1.31 2.18 9.75
N GLN A 296 0.41 2.40 10.72
CA GLN A 296 -0.20 1.30 11.48
C GLN A 296 -1.01 0.31 10.61
N LEU A 297 -1.51 0.76 9.45
CA LEU A 297 -2.14 -0.09 8.44
C LEU A 297 -1.21 -0.44 7.28
N GLY A 298 -0.03 0.16 7.22
CA GLY A 298 0.90 0.06 6.09
C GLY A 298 0.27 0.49 4.77
N LEU A 299 -0.58 1.52 4.81
CA LEU A 299 -1.32 2.04 3.68
C LEU A 299 -0.99 3.51 3.45
N LYS A 300 -1.03 3.91 2.18
CA LYS A 300 -1.08 5.31 1.76
C LYS A 300 -2.18 5.51 0.73
N GLY A 301 -2.62 6.74 0.56
CA GLY A 301 -3.62 7.06 -0.45
C GLY A 301 -3.80 8.56 -0.65
N LYS A 302 -4.47 8.88 -1.75
CA LYS A 302 -4.88 10.23 -2.13
C LYS A 302 -6.39 10.20 -2.36
N VAL A 303 -7.15 10.78 -1.44
CA VAL A 303 -8.62 10.81 -1.52
C VAL A 303 -9.01 11.94 -2.47
N ASP A 304 -9.78 11.65 -3.53
CA ASP A 304 -10.17 12.67 -4.52
C ASP A 304 -10.86 13.86 -3.87
N VAL A 305 -11.88 13.60 -3.05
CA VAL A 305 -12.59 14.64 -2.29
C VAL A 305 -13.00 14.10 -0.91
N SER A 306 -12.71 14.84 0.15
CA SER A 306 -13.23 14.60 1.50
C SER A 306 -14.44 15.49 1.74
N VAL A 307 -15.60 14.92 2.09
CA VAL A 307 -16.87 15.66 2.20
C VAL A 307 -17.61 15.39 3.51
N ARG A 308 -18.36 16.37 4.01
CA ARG A 308 -19.40 16.14 5.04
C ARG A 308 -20.77 16.09 4.38
N ILE A 309 -21.56 15.10 4.77
CA ILE A 309 -22.87 14.88 4.20
C ILE A 309 -23.98 15.10 5.23
N LYS A 310 -25.14 15.50 4.73
CA LYS A 310 -26.40 15.53 5.46
C LYS A 310 -27.35 14.51 4.85
N GLN A 311 -27.74 13.50 5.62
CA GLN A 311 -28.71 12.51 5.17
C GLN A 311 -30.13 13.00 5.44
N ARG A 312 -31.07 12.76 4.50
CA ARG A 312 -32.49 13.13 4.68
C ARG A 312 -33.14 12.53 5.93
N LYS A 313 -32.62 11.41 6.45
CA LYS A 313 -33.15 10.68 7.62
C LYS A 313 -32.44 10.99 8.95
N HIS A 314 -31.30 11.69 8.93
CA HIS A 314 -30.52 12.01 10.12
C HIS A 314 -30.22 13.51 10.16
N GLU A 315 -30.65 14.19 11.22
CA GLU A 315 -30.48 15.64 11.35
C GLU A 315 -29.03 16.08 11.60
N LYS A 316 -28.17 15.20 12.14
CA LYS A 316 -26.77 15.53 12.43
C LYS A 316 -25.87 15.29 11.22
N ALA A 317 -25.07 16.31 10.89
CA ALA A 317 -23.97 16.21 9.96
C ALA A 317 -23.00 15.11 10.39
N THR A 318 -22.55 14.28 9.45
CA THR A 318 -21.59 13.22 9.73
C THR A 318 -20.16 13.77 9.80
N ASN A 319 -19.25 12.98 10.37
CA ASN A 319 -17.81 13.19 10.15
C ASN A 319 -17.49 13.18 8.65
N ALA A 320 -16.35 13.77 8.29
CA ALA A 320 -15.92 13.84 6.90
C ALA A 320 -15.63 12.44 6.34
N ILE A 321 -16.29 12.10 5.24
CA ILE A 321 -16.22 10.81 4.54
C ILE A 321 -15.50 10.98 3.19
N PRO A 322 -14.90 9.91 2.65
CA PRO A 322 -14.25 9.97 1.35
C PRO A 322 -15.30 9.89 0.22
N LEU A 323 -15.11 10.72 -0.81
CA LEU A 323 -15.80 10.68 -2.09
C LEU A 323 -14.76 10.35 -3.17
N GLU A 324 -14.91 9.20 -3.80
CA GLU A 324 -14.07 8.75 -4.91
C GLU A 324 -14.78 8.98 -6.25
N LEU A 325 -14.01 9.46 -7.22
CA LEU A 325 -14.47 9.79 -8.56
C LEU A 325 -14.06 8.69 -9.55
N LYS A 326 -14.95 8.34 -10.49
CA LYS A 326 -14.68 7.40 -11.59
C LYS A 326 -15.28 7.92 -12.90
N THR A 327 -14.52 7.81 -13.98
CA THR A 327 -14.93 8.31 -15.32
C THR A 327 -15.33 7.20 -16.30
N GLY A 328 -15.11 5.94 -15.92
CA GLY A 328 -15.56 4.76 -16.67
C GLY A 328 -17.05 4.44 -16.52
N ARG A 329 -17.47 3.28 -17.04
CA ARG A 329 -18.83 2.74 -16.86
C ARG A 329 -19.11 2.43 -15.38
N ALA A 330 -20.36 2.58 -14.93
CA ALA A 330 -20.73 2.29 -13.55
C ALA A 330 -20.82 0.78 -13.28
N THR A 331 -19.69 0.19 -12.88
CA THR A 331 -19.59 -1.24 -12.54
C THR A 331 -19.84 -1.53 -11.06
N PHE A 332 -19.58 -0.56 -10.18
CA PHE A 332 -19.47 -0.75 -8.73
C PHE A 332 -18.67 -2.02 -8.38
N SER A 333 -17.55 -2.21 -9.08
CA SER A 333 -16.70 -3.40 -8.95
C SER A 333 -16.10 -3.51 -7.55
N MET A 334 -15.58 -4.71 -7.23
CA MET A 334 -14.90 -4.92 -5.95
C MET A 334 -13.63 -4.09 -5.84
N GLU A 335 -12.94 -3.77 -6.95
CA GLU A 335 -11.80 -2.85 -6.88
C GLU A 335 -12.23 -1.45 -6.44
N HIS A 336 -13.28 -0.91 -7.07
CA HIS A 336 -13.74 0.44 -6.74
C HIS A 336 -14.31 0.51 -5.32
N LYS A 337 -15.09 -0.51 -4.90
CA LYS A 337 -15.58 -0.61 -3.52
C LYS A 337 -14.44 -0.73 -2.52
N GLY A 338 -13.47 -1.60 -2.79
CA GLY A 338 -12.32 -1.83 -1.93
C GLY A 338 -11.47 -0.57 -1.74
N GLN A 339 -11.28 0.22 -2.79
CA GLN A 339 -10.46 1.44 -2.73
C GLN A 339 -11.07 2.45 -1.74
N VAL A 340 -12.38 2.64 -1.85
CA VAL A 340 -13.12 3.55 -0.97
C VAL A 340 -13.18 3.03 0.47
N MET A 341 -13.32 1.72 0.67
CA MET A 341 -13.25 1.10 2.00
C MET A 341 -11.86 1.27 2.63
N LEU A 342 -10.78 1.18 1.86
CA LEU A 342 -9.43 1.45 2.37
C LEU A 342 -9.28 2.91 2.82
N TYR A 343 -9.83 3.88 2.07
CA TYR A 343 -9.88 5.28 2.52
C TYR A 343 -10.67 5.45 3.82
N GLN A 344 -11.82 4.78 3.95
CA GLN A 344 -12.60 4.78 5.18
C GLN A 344 -11.80 4.24 6.38
N MET A 345 -11.08 3.13 6.20
CA MET A 345 -10.22 2.54 7.22
C MET A 345 -9.07 3.48 7.61
N MET A 346 -8.42 4.10 6.62
CA MET A 346 -7.34 5.06 6.85
C MET A 346 -7.81 6.31 7.60
N LEU A 347 -8.95 6.90 7.22
CA LEU A 347 -9.53 8.04 7.92
C LEU A 347 -9.90 7.70 9.38
N THR A 348 -10.48 6.52 9.60
CA THR A 348 -10.80 6.05 10.96
C THR A 348 -9.54 5.86 11.79
N ALA A 349 -8.49 5.28 11.20
CA ALA A 349 -7.20 5.05 11.84
C ALA A 349 -6.50 6.34 12.32
N ILE A 350 -6.73 7.48 11.66
CA ILE A 350 -6.17 8.79 12.05
C ILE A 350 -7.14 9.62 12.92
N GLY A 351 -8.19 9.00 13.48
CA GLY A 351 -9.13 9.65 14.39
C GLY A 351 -10.33 10.34 13.72
N ARG A 352 -10.51 10.20 12.41
CA ARG A 352 -11.72 10.66 11.68
C ARG A 352 -12.65 9.48 11.46
N GLU A 353 -13.32 9.03 12.53
CA GLU A 353 -14.21 7.87 12.47
C GLU A 353 -15.29 8.04 11.40
N THR A 354 -15.34 7.09 10.46
CA THR A 354 -16.36 7.06 9.41
C THR A 354 -16.81 5.62 9.16
N ASN A 355 -18.12 5.44 9.00
CA ASN A 355 -18.76 4.18 8.64
C ASN A 355 -19.30 4.17 7.19
N SER A 356 -19.05 5.24 6.43
CA SER A 356 -19.69 5.50 5.16
C SER A 356 -18.75 6.21 4.19
N SER A 357 -19.07 6.13 2.90
CA SER A 357 -18.27 6.68 1.84
C SER A 357 -19.09 6.84 0.56
N LEU A 358 -18.64 7.68 -0.36
CA LEU A 358 -19.32 7.95 -1.62
C LEU A 358 -18.46 7.49 -2.80
N LEU A 359 -19.11 6.88 -3.79
CA LEU A 359 -18.50 6.54 -5.07
C LEU A 359 -19.35 7.14 -6.19
N LEU A 360 -18.75 8.07 -6.95
CA LEU A 360 -19.39 8.79 -8.05
C LEU A 360 -18.85 8.34 -9.40
N TYR A 361 -19.75 7.92 -10.29
CA TYR A 361 -19.44 7.68 -11.69
C TYR A 361 -19.86 8.87 -12.54
N LEU A 362 -18.88 9.62 -13.04
CA LEU A 362 -19.08 10.89 -13.75
C LEU A 362 -19.65 10.69 -15.16
N ARG A 363 -19.41 9.54 -15.79
CA ARG A 363 -19.95 9.23 -17.12
C ARG A 363 -21.47 9.10 -17.13
N GLU A 364 -22.03 8.58 -16.04
CA GLU A 364 -23.46 8.27 -15.93
C GLU A 364 -24.15 9.16 -14.89
N GLY A 365 -23.40 9.98 -14.13
CA GLY A 365 -23.92 10.86 -13.08
C GLY A 365 -24.46 10.11 -11.85
N ILE A 366 -24.09 8.84 -11.65
CA ILE A 366 -24.63 7.99 -10.58
C ILE A 366 -23.67 7.99 -9.39
N MET A 367 -24.21 8.32 -8.20
CA MET A 367 -23.46 8.27 -6.94
C MET A 367 -24.10 7.29 -5.96
N ARG A 368 -23.29 6.47 -5.31
CA ARG A 368 -23.76 5.55 -4.25
C ARG A 368 -23.02 5.76 -2.95
N GLU A 369 -23.76 5.61 -1.86
CA GLU A 369 -23.19 5.46 -0.53
C GLU A 369 -22.80 4.00 -0.29
N LEU A 370 -21.55 3.78 0.13
CA LEU A 370 -21.00 2.47 0.43
C LEU A 370 -20.61 2.41 1.90
N ARG A 371 -20.88 1.25 2.53
CA ARG A 371 -20.49 0.95 3.91
C ARG A 371 -19.65 -0.32 3.91
N GLY A 372 -18.42 -0.24 4.40
CA GLY A 372 -17.53 -1.40 4.51
C GLY A 372 -17.99 -2.37 5.59
N THR A 373 -18.08 -3.66 5.26
CA THR A 373 -18.30 -4.71 6.25
C THR A 373 -16.99 -5.12 6.91
N ARG A 374 -17.08 -5.71 8.10
CA ARG A 374 -15.91 -6.18 8.84
C ARG A 374 -15.08 -7.23 8.07
N ASN A 375 -15.76 -8.11 7.34
CA ASN A 375 -15.11 -9.13 6.51
C ASN A 375 -14.32 -8.51 5.36
N GLU A 376 -14.91 -7.53 4.65
CA GLU A 376 -14.21 -6.84 3.57
C GLU A 376 -12.98 -6.09 4.08
N GLN A 377 -13.09 -5.41 5.23
CA GLN A 377 -11.95 -4.76 5.87
C GLN A 377 -10.82 -5.75 6.22
N ARG A 378 -11.16 -6.91 6.79
CA ARG A 378 -10.18 -7.98 7.07
C ARG A 378 -9.50 -8.44 5.78
N ASP A 379 -10.29 -8.79 4.77
CA ASP A 379 -9.79 -9.39 3.53
C ASP A 379 -8.92 -8.40 2.74
N LEU A 380 -9.24 -7.10 2.79
CA LEU A 380 -8.42 -6.03 2.22
C LEU A 380 -7.05 -5.90 2.93
N ILE A 381 -7.00 -6.02 4.25
CA ILE A 381 -5.72 -6.00 5.00
C ILE A 381 -4.92 -7.28 4.71
N MET A 382 -5.58 -8.43 4.61
CA MET A 382 -4.90 -9.68 4.22
C MET A 382 -4.31 -9.57 2.81
N LEU A 383 -5.06 -9.00 1.86
CA LEU A 383 -4.57 -8.73 0.50
C LEU A 383 -3.39 -7.76 0.50
N ARG A 384 -3.45 -6.70 1.33
CA ARG A 384 -2.36 -5.76 1.52
C ARG A 384 -1.10 -6.44 2.09
N ASN A 385 -1.25 -7.31 3.10
CA ASN A 385 -0.13 -8.06 3.67
C ASN A 385 0.51 -8.99 2.64
N ASP A 386 -0.30 -9.64 1.81
CA ASP A 386 0.19 -10.49 0.73
C ASP A 386 1.03 -9.69 -0.28
N LEU A 387 0.53 -8.54 -0.71
CA LEU A 387 1.25 -7.65 -1.62
C LEU A 387 2.52 -7.06 -0.98
N ALA A 388 2.46 -6.67 0.31
CA ALA A 388 3.59 -6.17 1.07
C ALA A 388 4.72 -7.19 1.18
N ARG A 389 4.40 -8.49 1.26
CA ARG A 389 5.39 -9.56 1.22
C ARG A 389 6.22 -9.47 -0.07
N TYR A 390 5.59 -9.46 -1.23
CA TYR A 390 6.29 -9.43 -2.52
C TYR A 390 7.00 -8.10 -2.79
N ILE A 391 6.50 -6.98 -2.26
CA ILE A 391 7.14 -5.68 -2.39
C ILE A 391 8.32 -5.51 -1.43
N SER A 392 8.32 -6.18 -0.27
CA SER A 392 9.39 -6.03 0.73
C SER A 392 10.45 -7.14 0.63
N CYS A 393 10.05 -8.33 0.15
CA CYS A 393 10.92 -9.50 0.02
C CYS A 393 11.71 -9.45 -1.29
N HIS A 394 13.03 -9.47 -1.18
CA HIS A 394 13.94 -9.75 -2.28
C HIS A 394 14.28 -11.25 -2.24
N SER A 395 14.76 -11.82 -3.35
CA SER A 395 15.18 -13.22 -3.33
C SER A 395 16.29 -13.42 -2.29
N ASP A 396 16.10 -14.41 -1.41
CA ASP A 396 17.04 -14.73 -0.35
C ASP A 396 18.40 -15.06 -0.98
N THR A 397 19.34 -14.12 -0.87
CA THR A 397 20.71 -14.27 -1.38
C THR A 397 21.50 -15.29 -0.53
N THR A 398 20.96 -15.67 0.63
CA THR A 398 21.61 -16.52 1.65
C THR A 398 21.62 -18.02 1.32
N ALA A 399 20.84 -18.47 0.31
CA ALA A 399 20.95 -19.86 -0.17
C ALA A 399 22.02 -20.04 -1.27
N ALA A 400 22.71 -18.97 -1.69
CA ALA A 400 23.59 -18.98 -2.86
C ALA A 400 25.10 -18.83 -2.54
N SER A 401 25.53 -19.11 -1.31
CA SER A 401 26.97 -19.17 -0.98
C SER A 401 27.63 -20.52 -1.30
N THR A 402 26.94 -21.47 -1.94
CA THR A 402 27.49 -22.83 -2.13
C THR A 402 27.27 -23.48 -3.50
N THR A 403 27.13 -22.71 -4.57
CA THR A 403 27.36 -23.20 -5.96
C THR A 403 27.49 -21.98 -6.87
N THR A 404 28.71 -21.45 -7.09
CA THR A 404 29.52 -21.76 -8.27
C THR A 404 28.69 -21.82 -9.56
N THR A 405 28.69 -20.72 -10.32
CA THR A 405 29.14 -20.63 -11.72
C THR A 405 28.95 -21.82 -12.69
N THR A 406 27.90 -22.63 -12.55
CA THR A 406 27.50 -23.67 -13.50
C THR A 406 25.99 -23.88 -13.30
N ILE A 407 25.12 -23.55 -14.25
CA ILE A 407 24.65 -24.46 -15.30
C ILE A 407 24.26 -23.62 -16.54
N GLU A 408 25.05 -23.74 -17.60
CA GLU A 408 24.82 -23.12 -18.91
C GLU A 408 23.79 -23.89 -19.77
N GLU A 409 23.11 -24.90 -19.23
CA GLU A 409 22.29 -25.82 -20.04
C GLU A 409 20.80 -25.43 -20.18
N ASP A 410 20.26 -24.50 -19.36
CA ASP A 410 18.79 -24.31 -19.30
C ASP A 410 18.24 -22.87 -19.34
N ASN A 411 19.07 -21.84 -19.61
CA ASN A 411 18.64 -20.42 -19.59
C ASN A 411 17.85 -19.99 -18.32
N LYS A 412 18.13 -20.64 -17.18
CA LYS A 412 17.52 -20.33 -15.88
C LYS A 412 18.43 -19.40 -15.08
N PHE A 413 17.86 -18.35 -14.52
CA PHE A 413 18.59 -17.26 -13.86
C PHE A 413 18.17 -17.13 -12.41
N LEU A 414 19.10 -16.68 -11.56
CA LEU A 414 18.73 -16.23 -10.21
C LEU A 414 17.77 -15.04 -10.34
N GLN A 415 16.57 -15.21 -9.78
CA GLN A 415 15.53 -14.19 -9.88
C GLN A 415 15.87 -13.00 -8.97
N PRO A 416 15.84 -11.75 -9.46
CA PRO A 416 16.13 -10.56 -8.66
C PRO A 416 14.96 -10.17 -7.74
N LEU A 417 13.74 -10.61 -8.08
CA LEU A 417 12.51 -10.26 -7.40
C LEU A 417 11.72 -11.54 -7.12
N LYS A 418 11.07 -11.60 -5.96
CA LYS A 418 10.07 -12.64 -5.69
C LYS A 418 8.73 -12.17 -6.23
N LEU A 419 8.18 -12.89 -7.20
CA LEU A 419 6.91 -12.54 -7.84
C LEU A 419 5.83 -13.57 -7.49
N PRO A 420 4.55 -13.15 -7.39
CA PRO A 420 3.43 -14.07 -7.29
C PRO A 420 3.33 -15.00 -8.51
N GLU A 421 2.71 -16.16 -8.32
CA GLU A 421 2.37 -17.09 -9.39
C GLU A 421 1.53 -16.39 -10.48
N PRO A 422 1.77 -16.66 -11.78
CA PRO A 422 0.93 -16.16 -12.84
C PRO A 422 -0.51 -16.68 -12.74
N ILE A 423 -1.48 -15.85 -13.13
CA ILE A 423 -2.88 -16.29 -13.19
C ILE A 423 -3.11 -17.23 -14.37
N SER A 424 -4.02 -18.19 -14.19
CA SER A 424 -4.46 -19.10 -15.25
C SER A 424 -5.75 -18.58 -15.91
N HIS A 425 -5.65 -17.48 -16.66
CA HIS A 425 -6.78 -16.91 -17.42
C HIS A 425 -6.51 -16.94 -18.94
N HIS A 426 -7.51 -17.33 -19.74
CA HIS A 426 -7.35 -17.62 -21.17
C HIS A 426 -6.96 -16.39 -22.02
N SER A 427 -7.37 -15.19 -21.63
CA SER A 427 -7.18 -13.96 -22.42
C SER A 427 -6.56 -12.80 -21.66
N ALA A 428 -6.47 -12.86 -20.32
CA ALA A 428 -6.13 -11.66 -19.54
C ALA A 428 -4.64 -11.34 -19.62
N CYS A 429 -3.78 -12.36 -19.59
CA CYS A 429 -2.34 -12.17 -19.71
C CYS A 429 -1.94 -11.66 -21.11
N GLY A 430 -2.68 -12.01 -22.16
CA GLY A 430 -2.41 -11.53 -23.52
C GLY A 430 -2.72 -10.03 -23.71
N ASN A 431 -3.65 -9.49 -22.93
CA ASN A 431 -4.01 -8.06 -22.94
C ASN A 431 -3.32 -7.27 -21.82
N CYS A 432 -2.38 -7.87 -21.11
CA CYS A 432 -1.70 -7.22 -19.99
C CYS A 432 -0.53 -6.37 -20.51
N GLU A 433 -0.48 -5.08 -20.15
CA GLU A 433 0.63 -4.18 -20.53
C GLU A 433 1.99 -4.68 -20.05
N TYR A 434 2.00 -5.45 -18.95
CA TYR A 434 3.20 -6.01 -18.33
C TYR A 434 3.54 -7.41 -18.87
N ALA A 435 2.90 -7.88 -19.95
CA ALA A 435 3.05 -9.25 -20.45
C ALA A 435 4.50 -9.61 -20.79
N THR A 436 5.23 -8.73 -21.47
CA THR A 436 6.63 -8.96 -21.86
C THR A 436 7.51 -9.17 -20.63
N VAL A 437 7.52 -8.23 -19.70
CA VAL A 437 8.29 -8.32 -18.44
C VAL A 437 7.88 -9.53 -17.61
N CYS A 438 6.57 -9.75 -17.47
CA CYS A 438 6.01 -10.88 -16.71
C CYS A 438 6.48 -12.23 -17.27
N CYS A 439 6.42 -12.39 -18.59
CA CYS A 439 6.83 -13.59 -19.30
C CYS A 439 8.34 -13.78 -19.30
N THR A 440 9.12 -12.69 -19.38
CA THR A 440 10.59 -12.76 -19.23
C THR A 440 10.99 -13.30 -17.86
N PHE A 441 10.40 -12.78 -16.77
CA PHE A 441 10.64 -13.35 -15.45
C PHE A 441 10.15 -14.81 -15.37
N ALA A 442 8.96 -15.12 -15.90
CA ALA A 442 8.44 -16.49 -15.86
C ALA A 442 9.30 -17.50 -16.64
N LYS A 443 9.88 -17.10 -17.78
CA LYS A 443 10.72 -17.95 -18.64
C LYS A 443 12.09 -18.22 -18.02
N THR A 444 12.60 -17.27 -17.25
CA THR A 444 13.94 -17.32 -16.64
C THR A 444 13.93 -17.91 -15.23
N ASP A 445 12.75 -18.08 -14.63
CA ASP A 445 12.58 -18.58 -13.27
C ASP A 445 12.76 -20.10 -13.19
N ALA A 446 13.71 -20.53 -12.36
CA ALA A 446 14.03 -21.93 -12.17
C ALA A 446 12.97 -22.68 -11.33
N GLU A 447 12.28 -21.96 -10.43
CA GLU A 447 11.32 -22.52 -9.49
C GLU A 447 9.90 -22.60 -10.09
N LEU A 448 9.61 -21.76 -11.08
CA LEU A 448 8.31 -21.67 -11.71
C LEU A 448 8.04 -22.86 -12.65
N ASN A 449 7.11 -23.74 -12.24
CA ASN A 449 6.70 -24.90 -13.02
C ASN A 449 5.24 -24.77 -13.49
N LEU A 450 5.04 -24.26 -14.70
CA LEU A 450 3.70 -24.14 -15.29
C LEU A 450 3.21 -25.49 -15.84
N ARG A 451 1.95 -25.84 -15.52
CA ARG A 451 1.31 -27.04 -16.06
C ARG A 451 1.26 -27.04 -17.59
N LYS A 452 1.35 -28.22 -18.21
CA LYS A 452 1.13 -28.38 -19.66
C LYS A 452 -0.26 -27.83 -20.04
N GLY A 453 -0.29 -26.90 -20.99
CA GLY A 453 -1.53 -26.21 -21.41
C GLY A 453 -1.88 -24.95 -20.60
N HIS A 454 -0.99 -24.44 -19.75
CA HIS A 454 -1.20 -23.14 -19.09
C HIS A 454 -1.28 -22.01 -20.14
N PRO A 455 -2.31 -21.13 -20.12
CA PRO A 455 -2.49 -20.08 -21.16
C PRO A 455 -1.28 -19.13 -21.31
N LEU A 456 -0.54 -18.89 -20.22
CA LEU A 456 0.67 -18.06 -20.26
C LEU A 456 1.76 -18.64 -21.17
N LEU A 457 1.83 -19.97 -21.40
CA LEU A 457 2.87 -20.55 -22.25
C LEU A 457 2.78 -20.02 -23.69
N THR A 458 1.58 -19.88 -24.23
CA THR A 458 1.35 -19.30 -25.56
C THR A 458 1.71 -17.82 -25.59
N VAL A 459 1.31 -17.07 -24.56
CA VAL A 459 1.65 -15.63 -24.45
C VAL A 459 3.16 -15.45 -24.36
N MET A 460 3.83 -16.24 -23.51
CA MET A 460 5.26 -16.23 -23.28
C MET A 460 6.05 -16.54 -24.55
N GLN A 461 5.61 -17.51 -25.35
CA GLN A 461 6.21 -17.78 -26.65
C GLN A 461 6.11 -16.55 -27.56
N ASN A 462 4.92 -15.95 -27.69
CA ASN A 462 4.69 -14.82 -28.59
C ASN A 462 5.46 -13.54 -28.20
N VAL A 463 5.48 -13.20 -26.90
CA VAL A 463 6.07 -11.92 -26.43
C VAL A 463 7.59 -12.00 -26.20
N THR A 464 8.18 -13.18 -26.24
CA THR A 464 9.63 -13.38 -26.01
C THR A 464 10.36 -14.05 -27.19
N GLU A 465 9.69 -14.24 -28.32
CA GLU A 465 10.25 -14.89 -29.51
C GLU A 465 11.48 -14.14 -30.07
N HIS A 466 11.44 -12.80 -30.05
CA HIS A 466 12.52 -11.95 -30.56
C HIS A 466 13.73 -11.85 -29.61
N LEU A 467 13.59 -12.30 -28.36
CA LEU A 467 14.58 -12.10 -27.30
C LEU A 467 15.59 -13.26 -27.25
N GLN A 468 16.87 -12.89 -27.32
CA GLN A 468 18.02 -13.80 -27.23
C GLN A 468 18.53 -13.94 -25.79
N THR A 469 19.33 -14.97 -25.54
CA THR A 469 19.90 -15.26 -24.20
C THR A 469 20.67 -14.09 -23.59
N ASP A 470 21.40 -13.32 -24.39
CA ASP A 470 22.20 -12.19 -23.89
C ASP A 470 21.33 -11.04 -23.39
N VAL A 471 20.15 -10.83 -23.98
CA VAL A 471 19.17 -9.84 -23.49
C VAL A 471 18.62 -10.26 -22.14
N TYR A 472 18.30 -11.55 -21.94
CA TYR A 472 17.89 -12.05 -20.62
C TYR A 472 19.00 -11.88 -19.58
N LYS A 473 20.25 -12.21 -19.92
CA LYS A 473 21.42 -12.01 -19.04
C LYS A 473 21.53 -10.54 -18.60
N TYR A 474 21.48 -9.61 -19.55
CA TYR A 474 21.56 -8.18 -19.27
C TYR A 474 20.40 -7.71 -18.37
N PHE A 475 19.16 -8.02 -18.77
CA PHE A 475 17.96 -7.63 -18.04
C PHE A 475 17.98 -8.13 -16.59
N MET A 476 18.29 -9.41 -16.38
CA MET A 476 18.32 -10.02 -15.05
C MET A 476 19.45 -9.48 -14.19
N HIS A 477 20.64 -9.25 -14.78
CA HIS A 477 21.77 -8.66 -14.09
C HIS A 477 21.45 -7.25 -13.56
N TRP A 478 20.95 -6.36 -14.42
CA TRP A 478 20.62 -4.99 -14.03
C TRP A 478 19.46 -4.92 -13.04
N CYS A 479 18.41 -5.73 -13.24
CA CYS A 479 17.33 -5.82 -12.26
C CYS A 479 17.84 -6.27 -10.88
N ARG A 480 18.84 -7.17 -10.84
CA ARG A 480 19.46 -7.60 -9.58
C ARG A 480 20.27 -6.47 -8.92
N LEU A 481 21.06 -5.72 -9.68
CA LEU A 481 21.81 -4.59 -9.14
C LEU A 481 20.87 -3.53 -8.55
N LEU A 482 19.80 -3.18 -9.28
CA LEU A 482 18.78 -2.23 -8.82
C LEU A 482 18.05 -2.72 -7.56
N ALA A 483 17.79 -4.03 -7.45
CA ALA A 483 17.20 -4.63 -6.26
C ALA A 483 18.15 -4.58 -5.04
N LEU A 484 19.45 -4.81 -5.24
CA LEU A 484 20.47 -4.71 -4.19
C LEU A 484 20.65 -3.27 -3.71
N GLU A 485 20.66 -2.30 -4.63
CA GLU A 485 20.70 -0.87 -4.31
C GLU A 485 19.45 -0.46 -3.50
N GLU A 486 18.26 -0.91 -3.92
CA GLU A 486 17.01 -0.69 -3.17
C GLU A 486 17.11 -1.21 -1.74
N GLN A 487 17.71 -2.39 -1.56
CA GLN A 487 17.85 -3.02 -0.26
C GLN A 487 18.76 -2.20 0.66
N GLU A 488 19.87 -1.66 0.16
CA GLU A 488 20.74 -0.80 0.96
C GLU A 488 20.08 0.54 1.28
N VAL A 489 19.39 1.15 0.31
CA VAL A 489 18.63 2.39 0.57
C VAL A 489 17.56 2.15 1.62
N LYS A 490 16.87 1.00 1.63
CA LYS A 490 15.89 0.66 2.68
C LYS A 490 16.48 0.50 4.07
N LYS A 491 17.79 0.28 4.21
CA LYS A 491 18.47 0.32 5.51
C LYS A 491 18.68 1.75 6.01
N SER A 492 18.67 2.75 5.12
CA SER A 492 18.63 4.15 5.52
C SER A 492 17.28 4.38 6.21
N ASN A 493 17.33 4.66 7.51
CA ASN A 493 16.13 4.70 8.36
C ASN A 493 15.29 5.97 8.15
N ASN A 494 15.53 6.74 7.10
CA ASN A 494 15.01 8.09 6.92
C ASN A 494 13.48 8.10 6.82
N LEU A 495 12.90 7.22 5.99
CA LEU A 495 11.44 7.16 5.84
C LEU A 495 10.75 6.61 7.09
N ARG A 496 11.28 5.54 7.69
CA ARG A 496 10.68 4.96 8.90
C ARG A 496 10.77 5.91 10.08
N ALA A 497 11.81 6.76 10.15
CA ALA A 497 12.02 7.71 11.23
C ALA A 497 10.83 8.67 11.38
N LEU A 498 10.10 8.97 10.30
CA LEU A 498 8.92 9.84 10.33
C LEU A 498 7.86 9.42 11.38
N TRP A 499 7.69 8.12 11.59
CA TRP A 499 6.70 7.56 12.52
C TRP A 499 7.31 6.65 13.60
N THR A 500 8.63 6.53 13.65
CA THR A 500 9.34 5.80 14.72
C THR A 500 10.18 6.70 15.63
N ASN A 501 10.54 7.90 15.17
CA ASN A 501 11.22 8.92 15.98
C ASN A 501 10.31 10.11 16.22
N THR A 502 10.53 10.81 17.33
CA THR A 502 9.88 12.11 17.55
C THR A 502 10.47 13.18 16.62
N PRO A 503 9.72 14.24 16.28
CA PRO A 503 10.24 15.35 15.47
C PRO A 503 11.54 15.94 16.03
N GLU A 504 11.65 16.05 17.35
CA GLU A 504 12.82 16.59 18.05
C GLU A 504 14.05 15.68 17.91
N GLN A 505 13.87 14.35 17.93
CA GLN A 505 14.95 13.41 17.65
C GLN A 505 15.44 13.55 16.21
N ARG A 506 14.52 13.68 15.24
CA ARG A 506 14.87 13.87 13.83
C ARG A 506 15.58 15.20 13.58
N LYS A 507 15.21 16.28 14.29
CA LYS A 507 15.94 17.56 14.27
C LYS A 507 17.39 17.37 14.72
N LYS A 508 17.63 16.68 15.84
CA LYS A 508 18.99 16.38 16.34
C LYS A 508 19.82 15.57 15.33
N MET A 509 19.17 14.73 14.53
CA MET A 509 19.81 13.94 13.47
C MET A 509 20.02 14.73 12.15
N GLY A 510 19.58 15.99 12.05
CA GLY A 510 19.63 16.77 10.81
C GLY A 510 18.66 16.28 9.73
N LEU A 511 17.60 15.56 10.12
CA LEU A 511 16.58 15.01 9.21
C LEU A 511 15.29 15.82 9.16
N ALA A 512 15.09 16.73 10.11
CA ALA A 512 13.86 17.51 10.24
C ALA A 512 14.09 18.95 10.69
N ILE A 513 13.23 19.85 10.21
CA ILE A 513 13.02 21.18 10.76
C ILE A 513 11.64 21.16 11.43
N VAL A 514 11.56 21.57 12.69
CA VAL A 514 10.34 21.48 13.51
C VAL A 514 9.85 22.86 13.91
N ASP A 515 8.56 22.94 14.23
CA ASP A 515 7.89 24.13 14.75
C ASP A 515 8.03 25.35 13.82
N VAL A 516 7.82 25.11 12.52
CA VAL A 516 7.74 26.17 11.51
C VAL A 516 6.29 26.58 11.27
N GLN A 517 6.07 27.87 11.10
CA GLN A 517 4.74 28.46 10.87
C GLN A 517 4.61 28.92 9.43
N LEU A 518 3.45 28.67 8.81
CA LEU A 518 3.17 29.12 7.46
C LEU A 518 2.86 30.62 7.44
N GLN A 519 3.67 31.41 6.73
CA GLN A 519 3.50 32.87 6.67
C GLN A 519 2.79 33.31 5.39
N ASN A 520 3.29 32.86 4.23
CA ASN A 520 2.72 33.21 2.93
C ASN A 520 2.52 31.97 2.04
N VAL A 521 1.53 32.08 1.15
CA VAL A 521 1.27 31.11 0.08
C VAL A 521 1.04 31.87 -1.21
N ASP A 522 1.92 31.68 -2.18
CA ASP A 522 1.80 32.26 -3.51
C ASP A 522 1.50 31.15 -4.53
N CYS A 523 0.56 31.40 -5.46
CA CYS A 523 0.18 30.43 -6.48
C CYS A 523 0.99 30.68 -7.76
N GLU A 524 1.82 29.72 -8.16
CA GLU A 524 2.58 29.75 -9.41
C GLU A 524 2.14 28.62 -10.34
N GLY A 525 1.21 28.93 -11.25
CA GLY A 525 0.62 27.94 -12.14
C GLY A 525 -0.17 26.90 -11.35
N THR A 526 0.27 25.64 -11.38
CA THR A 526 -0.34 24.52 -10.66
C THR A 526 0.27 24.23 -9.29
N HIS A 527 1.37 24.90 -8.94
CA HIS A 527 2.06 24.71 -7.68
C HIS A 527 1.88 25.91 -6.76
N TYR A 528 2.00 25.67 -5.46
CA TYR A 528 1.89 26.67 -4.42
C TYR A 528 3.23 26.81 -3.71
N LEU A 529 3.81 28.00 -3.76
CA LEU A 529 4.99 28.36 -2.99
C LEU A 529 4.54 28.66 -1.56
N ASN A 530 4.85 27.75 -0.64
CA ASN A 530 4.51 27.88 0.77
C ASN A 530 5.77 28.31 1.53
N THR A 531 5.75 29.51 2.09
CA THR A 531 6.88 30.07 2.86
C THR A 531 6.64 29.86 4.35
N PHE A 532 7.57 29.16 4.98
CA PHE A 532 7.56 28.85 6.40
C PHE A 532 8.65 29.62 7.13
N VAL A 533 8.35 30.04 8.35
CA VAL A 533 9.29 30.75 9.24
C VAL A 533 9.43 29.98 10.54
N LEU A 534 10.64 29.94 11.08
CA LEU A 534 10.87 29.38 12.41
C LEU A 534 10.09 30.18 13.47
N GLU A 535 9.37 29.48 14.33
CA GLU A 535 8.77 30.12 15.49
C GLU A 535 9.88 30.57 16.46
N ALA A 536 9.90 31.86 16.78
CA ALA A 536 10.88 32.49 17.67
C ALA A 536 10.63 32.07 19.13
N THR A 537 11.03 30.85 19.48
CA THR A 537 11.07 30.32 20.85
C THR A 537 12.44 30.57 21.48
N ASP A 538 12.53 30.52 22.81
CA ASP A 538 13.82 30.67 23.52
C ASP A 538 14.88 29.65 23.03
N ASP A 539 14.45 28.47 22.57
CA ASP A 539 15.31 27.41 22.00
C ASP A 539 15.74 27.64 20.54
N ASN A 540 15.08 28.55 19.81
CA ASN A 540 15.32 28.83 18.39
C ASN A 540 15.83 30.26 18.12
N LYS A 541 16.16 31.05 19.15
CA LYS A 541 16.61 32.45 18.99
C LYS A 541 17.86 32.62 18.12
N ASP A 542 18.76 31.65 18.13
CA ASP A 542 20.00 31.61 17.34
C ASP A 542 19.97 30.54 16.22
N ALA A 543 18.78 30.00 15.90
CA ALA A 543 18.67 28.94 14.90
C ALA A 543 18.82 29.51 13.48
N ASP A 544 19.85 29.05 12.77
CA ASP A 544 20.07 29.35 11.35
C ASP A 544 19.64 28.15 10.50
N LEU A 545 18.59 28.33 9.68
CA LEU A 545 18.10 27.30 8.76
C LEU A 545 19.17 26.87 7.75
N LEU A 546 20.15 27.72 7.42
CA LEU A 546 21.24 27.36 6.51
C LEU A 546 22.17 26.29 7.12
N LEU A 547 22.16 26.13 8.45
CA LEU A 547 22.92 25.10 9.18
C LEU A 547 22.09 23.85 9.48
N SER A 548 20.83 23.79 9.04
CA SER A 548 19.92 22.66 9.28
C SER A 548 20.27 21.39 8.49
N GLY A 549 21.21 21.50 7.54
CA GLY A 549 21.61 20.42 6.64
C GLY A 549 20.71 20.24 5.42
N PHE A 550 19.69 21.09 5.23
CA PHE A 550 18.84 21.09 4.05
C PHE A 550 19.47 21.91 2.91
N SER A 551 19.06 21.63 1.67
CA SER A 551 19.55 22.37 0.50
C SER A 551 18.44 22.66 -0.49
N ILE A 552 18.60 23.74 -1.27
CA ILE A 552 17.70 24.08 -2.36
C ILE A 552 17.64 22.92 -3.36
N GLY A 553 16.43 22.57 -3.80
CA GLY A 553 16.15 21.44 -4.69
C GLY A 553 15.90 20.11 -3.97
N GLU A 554 16.17 20.02 -2.67
CA GLU A 554 15.90 18.81 -1.89
C GLU A 554 14.40 18.56 -1.76
N TYR A 555 14.00 17.29 -1.86
CA TYR A 555 12.60 16.87 -1.77
C TYR A 555 12.25 16.58 -0.30
N VAL A 556 11.15 17.17 0.16
CA VAL A 556 10.74 17.17 1.56
C VAL A 556 9.29 16.76 1.72
N ILE A 557 8.98 16.16 2.87
CA ILE A 557 7.62 15.87 3.31
C ILE A 557 7.23 16.88 4.38
N ILE A 558 6.05 17.47 4.21
CA ILE A 558 5.48 18.38 5.19
C ILE A 558 4.43 17.65 6.01
N SER A 559 4.62 17.68 7.32
CA SER A 559 3.73 17.08 8.31
C SER A 559 3.27 18.12 9.32
N THR A 560 2.20 17.82 10.03
CA THR A 560 1.82 18.51 11.28
C THR A 560 2.02 17.55 12.44
N ARG A 561 2.00 18.05 13.68
CA ARG A 561 2.08 17.17 14.86
C ARG A 561 0.95 16.12 14.96
N LYS A 562 -0.18 16.34 14.26
CA LYS A 562 -1.34 15.42 14.26
C LYS A 562 -1.48 14.59 12.97
N ARG A 563 -0.91 15.05 11.86
CA ARG A 563 -1.10 14.47 10.53
C ARG A 563 0.23 14.36 9.81
N LEU A 564 0.61 13.14 9.51
CA LEU A 564 1.79 12.80 8.72
C LEU A 564 1.54 13.09 7.22
N ALA A 565 2.55 13.63 6.53
CA ALA A 565 2.61 13.78 5.07
C ALA A 565 1.36 14.46 4.47
N VAL A 566 1.06 15.68 4.92
CA VAL A 566 -0.07 16.47 4.41
C VAL A 566 0.19 17.03 3.01
N ALA A 567 1.47 17.24 2.66
CA ALA A 567 1.96 17.64 1.34
C ALA A 567 3.43 17.19 1.18
N ALA A 568 3.94 17.18 -0.04
CA ALA A 568 5.35 16.89 -0.31
C ALA A 568 5.83 17.63 -1.56
N GLY A 569 7.06 18.10 -1.56
CA GLY A 569 7.56 18.94 -2.64
C GLY A 569 9.03 19.28 -2.51
N SER A 570 9.49 20.25 -3.30
CA SER A 570 10.91 20.62 -3.34
C SER A 570 11.14 21.99 -2.72
N ILE A 571 12.26 22.14 -2.02
CA ILE A 571 12.72 23.44 -1.51
C ILE A 571 13.13 24.32 -2.69
N VAL A 572 12.53 25.51 -2.81
CA VAL A 572 12.81 26.48 -3.89
C VAL A 572 13.75 27.57 -3.41
N ASP A 573 13.55 28.04 -2.18
CA ASP A 573 14.36 29.10 -1.60
C ASP A 573 14.55 28.86 -0.10
N MET A 574 15.68 29.32 0.44
CA MET A 574 16.04 29.15 1.84
C MET A 574 16.94 30.29 2.30
N THR A 575 16.52 30.96 3.36
CA THR A 575 17.29 31.99 4.08
C THR A 575 17.60 31.48 5.49
N SER A 576 18.25 32.30 6.33
CA SER A 576 18.52 31.90 7.72
C SER A 576 17.26 31.76 8.58
N ALA A 577 16.16 32.43 8.22
CA ALA A 577 14.92 32.46 8.99
C ALA A 577 13.71 31.85 8.27
N GLU A 578 13.75 31.78 6.94
CA GLU A 578 12.62 31.39 6.10
C GLU A 578 13.00 30.24 5.15
N ILE A 579 12.04 29.35 4.90
CA ILE A 579 12.16 28.26 3.93
C ILE A 579 10.92 28.23 3.05
N THR A 580 11.11 28.26 1.75
CA THR A 580 10.01 28.22 0.77
C THR A 580 10.02 26.88 0.04
N VAL A 581 8.89 26.19 0.10
CA VAL A 581 8.70 24.88 -0.52
C VAL A 581 7.60 24.97 -1.58
N SER A 582 7.89 24.48 -2.78
CA SER A 582 6.88 24.32 -3.83
C SER A 582 6.11 23.03 -3.59
N LEU A 583 4.79 23.15 -3.36
CA LEU A 583 3.89 22.06 -3.03
C LEU A 583 2.77 21.95 -4.05
N GLU A 584 2.13 20.78 -4.11
CA GLU A 584 0.95 20.56 -4.96
C GLU A 584 -0.32 21.28 -4.46
N ARG A 585 -0.27 21.92 -3.28
CA ARG A 585 -1.46 22.47 -2.62
C ARG A 585 -1.18 23.64 -1.69
N ASP A 586 -2.21 24.45 -1.49
CA ASP A 586 -2.28 25.53 -0.49
C ASP A 586 -2.58 24.95 0.90
N LEU A 587 -1.59 25.00 1.80
CA LEU A 587 -1.76 24.51 3.16
C LEU A 587 -2.57 25.46 4.05
N LYS A 588 -2.70 26.74 3.70
CA LYS A 588 -3.40 27.75 4.51
C LYS A 588 -4.88 27.43 4.66
N GLN A 589 -5.51 26.87 3.62
CA GLN A 589 -6.94 26.55 3.62
C GLN A 589 -7.36 25.63 4.76
N ASN A 590 -6.51 24.65 5.09
CA ASN A 590 -6.82 23.62 6.09
C ASN A 590 -5.98 23.74 7.37
N TYR A 591 -4.86 24.50 7.34
CA TYR A 591 -3.84 24.47 8.38
C TYR A 591 -3.24 25.84 8.74
N ALA A 592 -3.96 26.95 8.51
CA ALA A 592 -3.46 28.33 8.69
C ALA A 592 -2.78 28.64 10.05
N ASN A 593 -3.13 27.96 11.14
CA ASN A 593 -2.61 28.22 12.50
C ASN A 593 -1.98 26.96 13.11
N VAL A 594 -1.32 26.15 12.30
CA VAL A 594 -0.74 24.87 12.74
C VAL A 594 0.77 24.92 12.54
N ALA A 595 1.51 24.48 13.55
CA ALA A 595 2.94 24.26 13.43
C ALA A 595 3.22 23.05 12.53
N PHE A 596 4.13 23.23 11.58
CA PHE A 596 4.56 22.21 10.64
C PHE A 596 5.93 21.65 11.01
N ILE A 597 6.20 20.48 10.43
CA ILE A 597 7.47 19.78 10.46
C ILE A 597 7.84 19.49 9.00
N ILE A 598 9.05 19.87 8.63
CA ILE A 598 9.62 19.61 7.30
C ILE A 598 10.66 18.52 7.47
N ASP A 599 10.42 17.36 6.87
CA ASP A 599 11.29 16.20 6.95
C ASP A 599 11.95 15.93 5.59
N LYS A 600 13.23 15.54 5.62
CA LYS A 600 13.92 15.06 4.41
C LYS A 600 13.25 13.82 3.86
N HIS A 601 13.10 13.76 2.53
CA HIS A 601 12.56 12.59 1.88
C HIS A 601 13.36 12.21 0.63
N GLU A 602 14.05 11.09 0.72
CA GLU A 602 14.65 10.42 -0.43
C GLU A 602 13.56 9.71 -1.22
N SER A 603 13.16 10.30 -2.36
CA SER A 603 12.19 9.67 -3.24
C SER A 603 12.76 8.37 -3.84
N GLN A 604 12.01 7.27 -3.67
CA GLN A 604 12.31 5.99 -4.32
C GLN A 604 11.88 5.95 -5.81
N SER A 605 11.37 7.05 -6.37
CA SER A 605 10.92 7.11 -7.77
C SER A 605 12.04 6.84 -8.77
N GLY A 606 13.29 7.19 -8.43
CA GLY A 606 14.45 6.96 -9.30
C GLY A 606 14.68 5.48 -9.61
N ASN A 607 14.48 4.59 -8.64
CA ASN A 607 14.71 3.17 -8.86
C ASN A 607 13.65 2.55 -9.78
N ALA A 608 12.37 2.87 -9.56
CA ALA A 608 11.28 2.42 -10.42
C ALA A 608 11.47 2.90 -11.88
N PHE A 609 11.96 4.13 -12.07
CA PHE A 609 12.32 4.66 -13.39
C PHE A 609 13.43 3.83 -14.05
N ASN A 610 14.48 3.47 -13.30
CA ASN A 610 15.58 2.64 -13.82
C ASN A 610 15.10 1.23 -14.20
N PHE A 611 14.27 0.59 -13.37
CA PHE A 611 13.64 -0.69 -13.70
C PHE A 611 12.86 -0.61 -15.03
N THR A 612 12.03 0.42 -15.19
CA THR A 612 11.28 0.63 -16.43
C THR A 612 12.20 0.83 -17.62
N ASN A 613 13.25 1.64 -17.51
CA ASN A 613 14.21 1.84 -18.60
C ASN A 613 14.89 0.54 -19.04
N VAL A 614 15.31 -0.29 -18.09
CA VAL A 614 15.88 -1.62 -18.37
C VAL A 614 14.86 -2.52 -19.06
N SER A 615 13.57 -2.42 -18.69
CA SER A 615 12.51 -3.21 -19.32
C SER A 615 12.21 -2.83 -20.77
N LEU A 616 12.46 -1.58 -21.18
CA LEU A 616 12.26 -1.14 -22.57
C LEU A 616 13.17 -1.88 -23.57
N LEU A 617 14.27 -2.49 -23.11
CA LEU A 617 15.13 -3.34 -23.93
C LEU A 617 14.45 -4.66 -24.34
N LEU A 618 13.39 -5.04 -23.63
CA LEU A 618 12.63 -6.24 -23.94
C LEU A 618 11.61 -6.02 -25.08
N ASP A 619 11.37 -4.77 -25.49
CA ASP A 619 10.36 -4.48 -26.51
C ASP A 619 10.80 -4.92 -27.91
N ASN A 620 9.83 -5.36 -28.72
CA ASN A 620 10.06 -5.72 -30.12
C ASN A 620 9.93 -4.48 -31.03
N ASN A 621 10.84 -3.51 -30.88
CA ASN A 621 10.87 -2.32 -31.72
C ASN A 621 12.31 -1.95 -32.15
N GLU A 622 12.43 -1.13 -33.20
CA GLU A 622 13.72 -0.73 -33.76
C GLU A 622 14.57 0.08 -32.78
N ARG A 623 13.96 0.73 -31.78
CA ARG A 623 14.69 1.46 -30.75
C ARG A 623 15.39 0.50 -29.78
N ALA A 624 14.70 -0.53 -29.32
CA ALA A 624 15.27 -1.57 -28.45
C ALA A 624 16.42 -2.30 -29.15
N LYS A 625 16.26 -2.64 -30.44
CA LYS A 625 17.30 -3.29 -31.26
C LYS A 625 18.57 -2.45 -31.49
N LYS A 626 18.51 -1.13 -31.29
CA LYS A 626 19.70 -0.25 -31.39
C LYS A 626 20.49 -0.19 -30.09
N ILE A 627 19.87 -0.58 -28.98
CA ILE A 627 20.44 -0.47 -27.63
C ILE A 627 20.89 -1.85 -27.12
N ALA A 628 20.19 -2.91 -27.52
CA ALA A 628 20.60 -4.31 -27.39
C ALA A 628 21.66 -4.66 -28.43
#